data_AF-A0A6H1XL77-F1
#
_entry.id   AF-A0A6H1XL77-F1
#
_cell.length_a   1.000
_cell.length_b   1.000
_cell.length_c   1.000
_cell.angle_alpha   90.00
_cell.angle_beta   90.00
_cell.angle_gamma   90.00
#
_symmetry.space_group_name_H-M   'P 1'
#
loop_
_entity.id
_entity.type
_entity.pdbx_description
1 polymer ?
#
loop_
_entity_poly.entity_id
_entity_poly.type
_entity_poly.pdbx_seq_one_letter_code
_entity_poly.pdbx_strand_id
1 'polypeptide(L)'
;MLKILIPTLMLYPTIWLTPKKWLWTTTLTQSLLIAFCSLLWLKNSTESGWLALNPYLGTDPLSTPLLVLTCWLLPLMILASQNHISPEPNTRQRIYISLLTSLQVFLILAFGATEIILFYVMFEATLIPTLFIITRWGNQAERLNAGTYFLFYTLAGSLPLLVALLILQNETGTLSMLTLYYYKPIYLSPWGGKLWWAACLLAFLVKMPLYGIHLWLPKAHVEAPVAGSMVLAAVLLKLGGYGMIRIMVILEPLTSDLAYPFISLALWGIIMTGSICLRQTDLKSLIAYSSVSHMGLVAAGILIQTPWGFTGALTLMIAHGLASSALFCLANTNYERTHSRTMLLARGLQAALPLMTSWWFLANLANLALPPLPNLMGELMIITSLFNWSNSTLLLTGLGTLITASYSLYMFLMTQRGPLPLHMFALEPSHTREHLLISLHLIPLLLLVLKPELIWGWFS
;
A
#
# COMPACT_ATOMS: atom_id res chain seq x y z
N MET A 1 9.97 -18.83 6.26
CA MET A 1 10.14 -17.39 6.59
C MET A 1 11.53 -16.99 7.10
N LEU A 2 12.17 -17.75 8.00
CA LEU A 2 13.46 -17.37 8.62
C LEU A 2 14.62 -17.07 7.64
N LYS A 3 14.65 -17.73 6.48
CA LYS A 3 15.67 -17.51 5.43
C LYS A 3 15.74 -16.05 4.95
N ILE A 4 14.66 -15.29 5.04
CA ILE A 4 14.60 -13.87 4.67
C ILE A 4 14.60 -12.98 5.92
N LEU A 5 13.94 -13.42 6.99
CA LEU A 5 13.89 -12.66 8.24
C LEU A 5 15.27 -12.49 8.89
N ILE A 6 16.12 -13.53 8.93
CA ILE A 6 17.46 -13.43 9.51
C ILE A 6 18.32 -12.42 8.71
N PRO A 7 18.43 -12.48 7.38
CA PRO A 7 19.09 -11.43 6.59
C PRO A 7 18.54 -10.02 6.84
N THR A 8 17.22 -9.86 6.98
CA THR A 8 16.64 -8.53 7.29
C THR A 8 17.07 -8.02 8.66
N LEU A 9 17.13 -8.88 9.68
CA LEU A 9 17.65 -8.50 11.01
C LEU A 9 19.16 -8.21 10.96
N MET A 10 19.91 -8.90 10.10
CA MET A 10 21.34 -8.64 9.90
C MET A 10 21.62 -7.30 9.21
N LEU A 11 20.60 -6.59 8.69
CA LEU A 11 20.78 -5.21 8.24
C LEU A 11 21.06 -4.25 9.41
N TYR A 12 20.58 -4.52 10.63
CA TYR A 12 20.87 -3.66 11.78
C TYR A 12 22.37 -3.54 12.08
N PRO A 13 23.12 -4.64 12.32
CA PRO A 13 24.54 -4.54 12.57
C PRO A 13 25.28 -3.94 11.37
N THR A 14 24.85 -4.20 10.13
CA THR A 14 25.52 -3.61 8.95
C THR A 14 25.32 -2.10 8.88
N ILE A 15 24.12 -1.59 9.19
CA ILE A 15 23.85 -0.14 9.25
C ILE A 15 24.73 0.55 10.29
N TRP A 16 24.97 -0.08 11.45
CA TRP A 16 25.71 0.56 12.56
C TRP A 16 27.22 0.38 12.47
N LEU A 17 27.72 -0.72 11.89
CA LEU A 17 29.16 -1.02 11.82
C LEU A 17 29.83 -0.49 10.55
N THR A 18 29.08 -0.27 9.46
CA THR A 18 29.68 0.15 8.18
C THR A 18 30.23 1.59 8.24
N PRO A 19 31.35 1.89 7.55
CA PRO A 19 31.88 3.24 7.44
C PRO A 19 30.93 4.16 6.64
N LYS A 20 30.89 5.46 6.98
CA LYS A 20 29.96 6.45 6.41
C LYS A 20 29.92 6.44 4.87
N LYS A 21 31.08 6.32 4.21
CA LYS A 21 31.18 6.32 2.74
C LYS A 21 30.39 5.18 2.08
N TRP A 22 30.32 4.02 2.73
CA TRP A 22 29.75 2.79 2.19
C TRP A 22 28.35 2.48 2.75
N LEU A 23 27.83 3.31 3.65
CA LEU A 23 26.58 3.05 4.36
C LEU A 23 25.38 2.85 3.40
N TRP A 24 25.18 3.77 2.47
CA TRP A 24 24.06 3.69 1.52
C TRP A 24 24.23 2.57 0.49
N THR A 25 25.46 2.36 0.00
CA THR A 25 25.73 1.33 -1.01
C THR A 25 25.65 -0.08 -0.44
N THR A 26 26.15 -0.31 0.78
CA THR A 26 26.09 -1.62 1.46
C THR A 26 24.66 -1.99 1.85
N THR A 27 23.90 -1.06 2.42
CA THR A 27 22.50 -1.29 2.80
C THR A 27 21.62 -1.52 1.57
N LEU A 28 21.85 -0.79 0.48
CA LEU A 28 21.16 -0.99 -0.80
C LEU A 28 21.46 -2.35 -1.42
N THR A 29 22.73 -2.75 -1.47
CA THR A 29 23.11 -4.05 -2.07
C THR A 29 22.56 -5.22 -1.27
N GLN A 30 22.67 -5.19 0.06
CA GLN A 30 22.13 -6.23 0.93
C GLN A 30 20.60 -6.31 0.84
N SER A 31 19.91 -5.17 0.79
CA SER A 31 18.45 -5.16 0.64
C SER A 31 17.96 -5.62 -0.73
N LEU A 32 18.68 -5.30 -1.81
CA LEU A 32 18.41 -5.88 -3.12
C LEU A 32 18.60 -7.41 -3.12
N LEU A 33 19.65 -7.93 -2.48
CA LEU A 33 19.84 -9.37 -2.34
C LEU A 33 18.67 -10.02 -1.59
N ILE A 34 18.19 -9.40 -0.52
CA ILE A 34 17.00 -9.86 0.21
C ILE A 34 15.77 -9.84 -0.71
N ALA A 35 15.58 -8.78 -1.49
CA ALA A 35 14.47 -8.66 -2.44
C ALA A 35 14.50 -9.76 -3.51
N PHE A 36 15.65 -10.05 -4.11
CA PHE A 36 15.79 -11.15 -5.07
C PHE A 36 15.57 -12.52 -4.42
N CYS A 37 16.10 -12.75 -3.21
CA CYS A 37 15.84 -13.98 -2.46
C CYS A 37 14.34 -14.16 -2.14
N SER A 38 13.58 -13.08 -1.97
CA SER A 38 12.13 -13.15 -1.70
C SER A 38 11.33 -13.75 -2.86
N LEU A 39 11.82 -13.66 -4.10
CA LEU A 39 11.17 -14.25 -5.28
C LEU A 39 11.06 -15.78 -5.17
N LEU A 40 11.88 -16.43 -4.32
CA LEU A 40 11.76 -17.87 -4.05
C LEU A 40 10.39 -18.24 -3.46
N TRP A 41 9.70 -17.31 -2.79
CA TRP A 41 8.35 -17.53 -2.26
C TRP A 41 7.27 -17.62 -3.33
N LEU A 42 7.52 -17.11 -4.54
CA LEU A 42 6.56 -17.19 -5.65
C LEU A 42 6.44 -18.60 -6.23
N LYS A 43 7.39 -19.50 -5.93
CA LYS A 43 7.30 -20.90 -6.31
C LYS A 43 6.25 -21.59 -5.44
N ASN A 44 5.01 -21.56 -5.91
CA ASN A 44 3.93 -22.24 -5.22
C ASN A 44 3.77 -23.68 -5.73
N SER A 45 3.75 -24.65 -4.82
CA SER A 45 3.26 -25.99 -5.15
C SER A 45 1.75 -25.98 -4.90
N THR A 46 0.98 -26.04 -5.98
CA THR A 46 -0.47 -25.83 -6.06
C THR A 46 -1.31 -26.69 -5.11
N GLU A 47 -0.77 -27.79 -4.58
CA GLU A 47 -1.51 -28.77 -3.78
C GLU A 47 -1.67 -28.35 -2.30
N SER A 48 -0.68 -27.67 -1.73
CA SER A 48 -0.68 -27.28 -0.31
C SER A 48 -0.82 -25.77 -0.19
N GLY A 49 -2.03 -25.29 0.10
CA GLY A 49 -2.34 -23.84 0.18
C GLY A 49 -1.43 -23.04 1.11
N TRP A 50 -0.74 -23.69 2.06
CA TRP A 50 0.30 -23.08 2.87
C TRP A 50 1.68 -23.70 2.62
N LEU A 51 2.70 -22.84 2.60
CA LEU A 51 4.11 -23.13 2.42
C LEU A 51 4.94 -22.58 3.57
N ALA A 52 6.16 -23.12 3.71
CA ALA A 52 7.19 -22.63 4.63
C ALA A 52 6.71 -22.44 6.09
N LEU A 53 5.86 -23.37 6.54
CA LEU A 53 5.20 -23.37 7.84
C LEU A 53 6.16 -23.64 9.00
N ASN A 54 6.03 -22.80 10.01
CA ASN A 54 6.52 -22.92 11.38
C ASN A 54 5.31 -22.60 12.30
N PRO A 55 5.36 -22.89 13.62
CA PRO A 55 4.21 -22.66 14.51
C PRO A 55 3.65 -21.23 14.45
N TYR A 56 4.52 -20.23 14.24
CA TYR A 56 4.14 -18.82 14.22
C TYR A 56 4.11 -18.17 12.84
N LEU A 57 4.75 -18.80 11.84
CA LEU A 57 4.99 -18.17 10.54
C LEU A 57 4.70 -19.12 9.38
N GLY A 58 4.03 -18.62 8.35
CA GLY A 58 3.66 -19.36 7.15
C GLY A 58 3.46 -18.41 5.98
N THR A 59 3.39 -18.98 4.78
CA THR A 59 3.10 -18.22 3.56
C THR A 59 2.05 -18.96 2.74
N ASP A 60 1.20 -18.24 2.05
CA ASP A 60 0.11 -18.75 1.22
C ASP A 60 -0.02 -17.88 -0.04
N PRO A 61 -0.85 -18.24 -1.05
CA PRO A 61 -0.95 -17.47 -2.29
C PRO A 61 -1.39 -16.00 -2.08
N LEU A 62 -2.00 -15.66 -0.94
CA LEU A 62 -2.40 -14.31 -0.60
C LEU A 62 -1.26 -13.49 0.04
N SER A 63 -0.52 -14.06 1.00
CA SER A 63 0.61 -13.38 1.66
C SER A 63 1.85 -13.29 0.76
N THR A 64 2.08 -14.29 -0.11
CA THR A 64 3.32 -14.38 -0.90
C THR A 64 3.58 -13.14 -1.77
N PRO A 65 2.62 -12.58 -2.54
CA PRO A 65 2.92 -11.42 -3.37
C PRO A 65 3.12 -10.15 -2.54
N LEU A 66 2.39 -10.01 -1.42
CA LEU A 66 2.54 -8.89 -0.50
C LEU A 66 3.91 -8.92 0.19
N LEU A 67 4.35 -10.11 0.61
CA LEU A 67 5.69 -10.34 1.17
C LEU A 67 6.79 -9.99 0.18
N VAL A 68 6.68 -10.42 -1.08
CA VAL A 68 7.62 -10.07 -2.15
C VAL A 68 7.63 -8.55 -2.39
N LEU A 69 6.46 -7.92 -2.47
CA LEU A 69 6.35 -6.47 -2.61
C LEU A 69 7.03 -5.73 -1.44
N THR A 70 6.86 -6.21 -0.20
CA THR A 70 7.50 -5.59 0.97
C THR A 70 9.02 -5.66 0.91
N CYS A 71 9.57 -6.80 0.48
CA CYS A 71 11.01 -6.98 0.35
C CYS A 71 11.56 -6.16 -0.81
N TRP A 72 10.81 -6.06 -1.91
CA TRP A 72 11.15 -5.24 -3.07
C TRP A 72 11.16 -3.75 -2.74
N LEU A 73 10.25 -3.26 -1.87
CA LEU A 73 10.14 -1.82 -1.60
C LEU A 73 11.33 -1.25 -0.82
N LEU A 74 11.99 -2.02 0.07
CA LEU A 74 13.07 -1.48 0.91
C LEU A 74 14.27 -0.91 0.13
N PRO A 75 14.87 -1.61 -0.86
CA PRO A 75 15.94 -1.01 -1.65
C PRO A 75 15.47 0.24 -2.43
N LEU A 76 14.22 0.26 -2.90
CA LEU A 76 13.64 1.42 -3.59
C LEU A 76 13.49 2.62 -2.66
N MET A 77 13.08 2.40 -1.41
CA MET A 77 13.01 3.45 -0.39
C MET A 77 14.38 4.02 -0.06
N ILE A 78 15.39 3.16 0.11
CA ILE A 78 16.77 3.57 0.39
C ILE A 78 17.28 4.42 -0.78
N LEU A 79 17.05 4.00 -2.03
CA LEU A 79 17.37 4.80 -3.22
C LEU A 79 16.68 6.16 -3.23
N ALA A 80 15.38 6.20 -2.93
CA ALA A 80 14.57 7.41 -2.96
C ALA A 80 15.05 8.45 -1.95
N SER A 81 15.35 8.02 -0.73
CA SER A 81 15.60 8.92 0.41
C SER A 81 17.01 9.50 0.48
N GLN A 82 17.97 8.94 -0.28
CA GLN A 82 19.39 9.32 -0.21
C GLN A 82 19.66 10.82 -0.35
N ASN A 83 19.06 11.46 -1.37
CA ASN A 83 19.33 12.87 -1.65
C ASN A 83 18.85 13.78 -0.51
N HIS A 84 17.59 13.61 -0.11
CA HIS A 84 16.97 14.39 0.95
C HIS A 84 17.65 14.23 2.33
N ILE A 85 18.27 13.07 2.60
CA ILE A 85 18.87 12.75 3.91
C ILE A 85 20.38 13.03 3.94
N SER A 86 21.00 13.25 2.78
CA SER A 86 22.42 13.61 2.68
C SER A 86 22.87 14.76 3.62
N PRO A 87 22.09 15.83 3.89
CA PRO A 87 22.51 16.89 4.82
C PRO A 87 22.43 16.50 6.31
N GLU A 88 21.69 15.45 6.67
CA GLU A 88 21.55 15.05 8.08
C GLU A 88 22.86 14.44 8.63
N PRO A 89 23.15 14.58 9.94
CA PRO A 89 24.31 13.95 10.56
C PRO A 89 24.25 12.42 10.45
N ASN A 90 25.42 11.78 10.34
CA ASN A 90 25.59 10.33 10.11
C ASN A 90 24.75 9.46 11.05
N THR A 91 24.66 9.82 12.33
CA THR A 91 23.85 9.09 13.31
C THR A 91 22.36 9.11 12.97
N ARG A 92 21.83 10.24 12.50
CA ARG A 92 20.42 10.34 12.06
C ARG A 92 20.18 9.61 10.75
N GLN A 93 21.14 9.62 9.83
CA GLN A 93 21.05 8.79 8.62
C GLN A 93 20.95 7.30 8.99
N ARG A 94 21.76 6.83 9.95
CA ARG A 94 21.69 5.44 10.48
C ARG A 94 20.35 5.12 11.12
N ILE A 95 19.85 6.01 11.98
CA ILE A 95 18.53 5.83 12.61
C ILE A 95 17.42 5.76 11.56
N TYR A 96 17.49 6.58 10.51
CA TYR A 96 16.51 6.53 9.43
C TYR A 96 16.49 5.18 8.72
N ILE A 97 17.64 4.66 8.31
CA ILE A 97 17.72 3.34 7.66
C ILE A 97 17.33 2.23 8.64
N SER A 98 17.65 2.36 9.94
CA SER A 98 17.21 1.39 10.95
C SER A 98 15.70 1.39 11.17
N LEU A 99 15.01 2.53 10.95
CA LEU A 99 13.55 2.62 10.98
C LEU A 99 12.91 2.04 9.72
N LEU A 100 13.51 2.23 8.54
CA LEU A 100 13.04 1.57 7.32
C LEU A 100 13.15 0.05 7.42
N THR A 101 14.27 -0.44 7.98
CA THR A 101 14.48 -1.88 8.18
C THR A 101 13.59 -2.46 9.28
N SER A 102 13.37 -1.75 10.40
CA SER A 102 12.39 -2.20 11.41
C SER A 102 10.99 -2.34 10.85
N LEU A 103 10.60 -1.38 10.02
CA LEU A 103 9.33 -1.41 9.31
C LEU A 103 9.22 -2.63 8.39
N GLN A 104 10.27 -2.96 7.63
CA GLN A 104 10.26 -4.17 6.79
C GLN A 104 10.14 -5.44 7.64
N VAL A 105 10.86 -5.53 8.76
CA VAL A 105 10.79 -6.70 9.67
C VAL A 105 9.36 -6.89 10.20
N PHE A 106 8.72 -5.83 10.69
CA PHE A 106 7.34 -5.91 11.19
C PHE A 106 6.35 -6.29 10.09
N LEU A 107 6.53 -5.78 8.86
CA LEU A 107 5.67 -6.13 7.73
C LEU A 107 5.82 -7.60 7.32
N ILE A 108 7.05 -8.12 7.25
CA ILE A 108 7.30 -9.54 6.94
C ILE A 108 6.66 -10.45 8.01
N LEU A 109 6.76 -10.06 9.27
CA LEU A 109 6.11 -10.78 10.37
C LEU A 109 4.58 -10.68 10.30
N ALA A 110 4.02 -9.52 9.95
CA ALA A 110 2.57 -9.33 9.84
C ALA A 110 1.96 -10.19 8.73
N PHE A 111 2.48 -10.13 7.50
CA PHE A 111 1.96 -10.95 6.40
C PHE A 111 2.30 -12.44 6.56
N GLY A 112 3.36 -12.76 7.30
CA GLY A 112 3.75 -14.13 7.56
C GLY A 112 3.07 -14.78 8.78
N ALA A 113 2.33 -14.04 9.60
CA ALA A 113 1.78 -14.56 10.86
C ALA A 113 0.70 -15.63 10.61
N THR A 114 0.83 -16.78 11.28
CA THR A 114 -0.19 -17.84 11.29
C THR A 114 -1.24 -17.63 12.38
N GLU A 115 -0.89 -16.96 13.46
CA GLU A 115 -1.79 -16.60 14.57
C GLU A 115 -2.32 -15.17 14.40
N ILE A 116 -3.63 -14.96 14.51
CA ILE A 116 -4.25 -13.64 14.29
C ILE A 116 -3.79 -12.62 15.35
N ILE A 117 -3.52 -13.04 16.60
CA ILE A 117 -3.01 -12.13 17.62
C ILE A 117 -1.58 -11.66 17.30
N LEU A 118 -0.74 -12.54 16.73
CA LEU A 118 0.60 -12.15 16.27
C LEU A 118 0.48 -11.17 15.10
N PHE A 119 -0.44 -11.43 14.17
CA PHE A 119 -0.76 -10.48 13.11
C PHE A 119 -1.17 -9.11 13.68
N TYR A 120 -2.05 -9.07 14.69
CA TYR A 120 -2.45 -7.82 15.34
C TYR A 120 -1.27 -7.07 15.98
N VAL A 121 -0.43 -7.76 16.76
CA VAL A 121 0.73 -7.15 17.41
C VAL A 121 1.68 -6.56 16.36
N MET A 122 1.95 -7.29 15.29
CA MET A 122 2.84 -6.82 14.22
C MET A 122 2.20 -5.70 13.39
N PHE A 123 0.88 -5.78 13.15
CA PHE A 123 0.10 -4.75 12.50
C PHE A 123 0.19 -3.41 13.24
N GLU A 124 0.04 -3.41 14.57
CA GLU A 124 0.21 -2.21 15.40
C GLU A 124 1.69 -1.80 15.52
N ALA A 125 2.63 -2.76 15.59
CA ALA A 125 4.05 -2.46 15.65
C ALA A 125 4.54 -1.65 14.44
N THR A 126 3.92 -1.83 13.25
CA THR A 126 4.24 -1.01 12.07
C THR A 126 3.96 0.49 12.26
N LEU A 127 3.08 0.88 13.20
CA LEU A 127 2.81 2.28 13.51
C LEU A 127 4.02 3.00 14.10
N ILE A 128 4.87 2.29 14.85
CA ILE A 128 5.96 2.94 15.59
C ILE A 128 7.02 3.48 14.61
N PRO A 129 7.59 2.68 13.68
CA PRO A 129 8.57 3.22 12.74
C PRO A 129 7.97 4.25 11.79
N THR A 130 6.74 4.04 11.34
CA THR A 130 6.06 4.96 10.41
C THR A 130 5.84 6.33 11.05
N LEU A 131 5.36 6.37 12.29
CA LEU A 131 5.18 7.62 13.02
C LEU A 131 6.49 8.38 13.19
N PHE A 132 7.58 7.68 13.53
CA PHE A 132 8.89 8.33 13.62
C PHE A 132 9.35 8.86 12.26
N ILE A 133 9.17 8.11 11.17
CA ILE A 133 9.53 8.56 9.82
C ILE A 133 8.77 9.85 9.45
N ILE A 134 7.45 9.91 9.70
CA ILE A 134 6.61 11.06 9.37
C ILE A 134 6.95 12.28 10.25
N THR A 135 6.91 12.11 11.57
CA THR A 135 7.03 13.23 12.52
C THR A 135 8.43 13.82 12.59
N ARG A 136 9.47 13.03 12.29
CA ARG A 136 10.87 13.45 12.40
C ARG A 136 11.49 13.92 11.08
N TRP A 137 11.21 13.24 9.97
CA TRP A 137 11.76 13.55 8.64
C TRP A 137 10.73 14.09 7.64
N GLY A 138 9.51 14.42 8.08
CA GLY A 138 8.58 15.21 7.26
C GLY A 138 9.07 16.65 7.08
N ASN A 139 8.75 17.30 5.96
CA ASN A 139 9.30 18.62 5.63
C ASN A 139 8.61 19.78 6.35
N GLN A 140 7.27 19.77 6.46
CA GLN A 140 6.52 20.90 7.03
C GLN A 140 6.19 20.70 8.51
N ALA A 141 5.73 21.78 9.15
CA ALA A 141 5.33 21.77 10.55
C ALA A 141 4.11 20.87 10.81
N GLU A 142 3.19 20.75 9.83
CA GLU A 142 1.99 19.93 9.98
C GLU A 142 2.28 18.43 10.13
N ARG A 143 3.53 17.97 9.94
CA ARG A 143 3.94 16.57 10.14
C ARG A 143 3.60 16.02 11.53
N LEU A 144 3.62 16.87 12.57
CA LEU A 144 3.24 16.46 13.92
C LEU A 144 1.74 16.17 14.00
N ASN A 145 0.94 17.06 13.41
CA ASN A 145 -0.51 16.89 13.33
C ASN A 145 -0.86 15.68 12.44
N ALA A 146 -0.21 15.52 11.29
CA ALA A 146 -0.40 14.34 10.44
C ALA A 146 -0.07 13.04 11.19
N GLY A 147 0.98 13.04 12.02
CA GLY A 147 1.35 11.93 12.90
C GLY A 147 0.28 11.62 13.96
N THR A 148 -0.33 12.64 14.58
CA THR A 148 -1.41 12.43 15.56
C THR A 148 -2.68 11.88 14.90
N TYR A 149 -3.08 12.41 13.73
CA TYR A 149 -4.20 11.86 12.95
C TYR A 149 -3.95 10.39 12.60
N PHE A 150 -2.77 10.07 12.06
CA PHE A 150 -2.41 8.71 11.69
C PHE A 150 -2.49 7.75 12.90
N LEU A 151 -1.88 8.11 14.03
CA LEU A 151 -1.84 7.27 15.23
C LEU A 151 -3.24 7.06 15.84
N PHE A 152 -3.99 8.14 16.08
CA PHE A 152 -5.25 8.03 16.82
C PHE A 152 -6.36 7.38 15.99
N TYR A 153 -6.39 7.58 14.67
CA TYR A 153 -7.33 6.86 13.82
C TYR A 153 -7.08 5.36 13.92
N THR A 154 -5.82 4.93 13.79
CA THR A 154 -5.48 3.50 13.80
C THR A 154 -5.72 2.87 15.17
N LEU A 155 -5.30 3.52 16.26
CA LEU A 155 -5.52 3.00 17.62
C LEU A 155 -7.00 2.94 18.00
N ALA A 156 -7.79 3.95 17.62
CA ALA A 156 -9.22 3.96 17.90
C ALA A 156 -9.96 2.81 17.17
N GLY A 157 -9.51 2.45 15.96
CA GLY A 157 -10.05 1.31 15.23
C GLY A 157 -9.53 -0.04 15.72
N SER A 158 -8.27 -0.11 16.14
CA SER A 158 -7.59 -1.39 16.44
C SER A 158 -7.78 -1.89 17.87
N LEU A 159 -7.97 -1.03 18.86
CA LEU A 159 -8.28 -1.48 20.23
C LEU A 159 -9.59 -2.29 20.31
N PRO A 160 -10.70 -1.90 19.63
CA PRO A 160 -11.87 -2.77 19.51
C PRO A 160 -11.56 -4.13 18.88
N LEU A 161 -10.72 -4.17 17.85
CA LEU A 161 -10.29 -5.42 17.22
C LEU A 161 -9.56 -6.32 18.23
N LEU A 162 -8.67 -5.78 19.07
CA LEU A 162 -7.99 -6.56 20.11
C LEU A 162 -9.00 -7.23 21.05
N VAL A 163 -9.99 -6.48 21.54
CA VAL A 163 -11.04 -7.03 22.41
C VAL A 163 -11.81 -8.13 21.69
N ALA A 164 -12.19 -7.92 20.42
CA ALA A 164 -12.90 -8.91 19.62
C ALA A 164 -12.09 -10.21 19.40
N LEU A 165 -10.77 -10.10 19.21
CA LEU A 165 -9.86 -11.25 19.08
C LEU A 165 -9.69 -12.01 20.39
N LEU A 166 -9.64 -11.31 21.54
CA LEU A 166 -9.57 -11.96 22.84
C LEU A 166 -10.86 -12.72 23.17
N ILE A 167 -12.03 -12.18 22.80
CA ILE A 167 -13.31 -12.89 22.89
C ILE A 167 -13.27 -14.15 22.01
N LEU A 168 -12.83 -14.02 20.76
CA LEU A 168 -12.68 -15.16 19.84
C LEU A 168 -11.75 -16.24 20.39
N GLN A 169 -10.62 -15.85 20.99
CA GLN A 169 -9.67 -16.77 21.63
C GLN A 169 -10.29 -17.52 22.80
N ASN A 170 -11.12 -16.86 23.62
CA ASN A 170 -11.77 -17.51 24.76
C ASN A 170 -12.83 -18.53 24.32
N GLU A 171 -13.56 -18.25 23.24
CA GLU A 171 -14.62 -19.14 22.73
C GLU A 171 -14.05 -20.33 21.93
N THR A 172 -13.06 -20.08 21.06
CA THR A 172 -12.53 -21.12 20.15
C THR A 172 -11.30 -21.84 20.72
N GLY A 173 -10.62 -21.26 21.71
CA GLY A 173 -9.39 -21.78 22.30
C GLY A 173 -8.12 -21.54 21.46
N THR A 174 -8.24 -21.15 20.18
CA THR A 174 -7.10 -20.89 19.29
C THR A 174 -7.38 -19.75 18.31
N LEU A 175 -6.39 -18.92 18.01
CA LEU A 175 -6.45 -17.87 16.99
C LEU A 175 -5.67 -18.23 15.71
N SER A 176 -5.37 -19.52 15.51
CA SER A 176 -4.58 -19.95 14.37
C SER A 176 -5.43 -19.87 13.10
N MET A 177 -4.94 -19.15 12.08
CA MET A 177 -5.63 -19.00 10.79
C MET A 177 -5.83 -20.35 10.09
N LEU A 178 -5.02 -21.36 10.43
CA LEU A 178 -5.10 -22.72 9.89
C LEU A 178 -6.27 -23.52 10.48
N THR A 179 -6.53 -23.38 11.79
CA THR A 179 -7.57 -24.14 12.49
C THR A 179 -8.91 -23.44 12.47
N LEU A 180 -8.94 -22.10 12.47
CA LEU A 180 -10.17 -21.31 12.57
C LEU A 180 -11.18 -21.60 11.47
N TYR A 181 -10.74 -22.01 10.28
CA TYR A 181 -11.64 -22.39 9.18
C TYR A 181 -12.57 -23.58 9.53
N TYR A 182 -12.12 -24.46 10.43
CA TYR A 182 -12.85 -25.68 10.78
C TYR A 182 -13.76 -25.52 12.01
N TYR A 183 -13.71 -24.36 12.68
CA TYR A 183 -14.55 -24.10 13.83
C TYR A 183 -15.95 -23.64 13.42
N LYS A 184 -16.94 -24.01 14.24
CA LYS A 184 -18.32 -23.52 14.07
C LYS A 184 -18.40 -22.02 14.40
N PRO A 185 -19.33 -21.29 13.76
CA PRO A 185 -19.53 -19.88 14.06
C PRO A 185 -19.90 -19.66 15.54
N ILE A 186 -19.44 -18.55 16.10
CA ILE A 186 -19.70 -18.19 17.50
C ILE A 186 -21.18 -17.79 17.65
N TYR A 187 -21.84 -18.33 18.67
CA TYR A 187 -23.20 -17.93 19.04
C TYR A 187 -23.17 -16.76 20.03
N LEU A 188 -23.12 -15.53 19.51
CA LEU A 188 -23.30 -14.30 20.29
C LEU A 188 -24.77 -13.86 20.31
N SER A 189 -25.15 -13.03 21.28
CA SER A 189 -26.43 -12.32 21.25
C SER A 189 -26.55 -11.47 19.97
N PRO A 190 -27.75 -11.22 19.42
CA PRO A 190 -27.89 -10.59 18.10
C PRO A 190 -27.26 -9.19 18.04
N TRP A 191 -27.34 -8.41 19.12
CA TRP A 191 -26.66 -7.11 19.22
C TRP A 191 -25.15 -7.25 19.47
N GLY A 192 -24.75 -8.21 20.31
CA GLY A 192 -23.34 -8.52 20.57
C GLY A 192 -22.60 -8.95 19.31
N GLY A 193 -23.21 -9.81 18.48
CA GLY A 193 -22.65 -10.25 17.21
C GLY A 193 -22.43 -9.10 16.21
N LYS A 194 -23.37 -8.15 16.12
CA LYS A 194 -23.22 -6.96 15.28
C LYS A 194 -22.08 -6.05 15.76
N LEU A 195 -21.96 -5.84 17.07
CA LEU A 195 -20.88 -5.04 17.66
C LEU A 195 -19.52 -5.73 17.50
N TRP A 196 -19.47 -7.05 17.70
CA TRP A 196 -18.26 -7.84 17.50
C TRP A 196 -17.81 -7.82 16.04
N TRP A 197 -18.73 -7.98 15.08
CA TRP A 197 -18.46 -7.85 13.66
C TRP A 197 -17.89 -6.47 13.30
N ALA A 198 -18.48 -5.40 13.83
CA ALA A 198 -17.98 -4.05 13.63
C ALA A 198 -16.58 -3.87 14.25
N ALA A 199 -16.36 -4.37 15.46
CA ALA A 199 -15.06 -4.32 16.13
C ALA A 199 -13.97 -5.06 15.34
N CYS A 200 -14.30 -6.20 14.71
CA CYS A 200 -13.39 -6.94 13.84
C CYS A 200 -13.01 -6.17 12.56
N LEU A 201 -13.92 -5.40 11.96
CA LEU A 201 -13.67 -4.75 10.66
C LEU A 201 -13.16 -3.30 10.76
N LEU A 202 -13.54 -2.56 11.80
CA LEU A 202 -13.24 -1.13 11.92
C LEU A 202 -11.75 -0.82 11.80
N ALA A 203 -10.89 -1.61 12.44
CA ALA A 203 -9.43 -1.43 12.36
C ALA A 203 -8.91 -1.47 10.91
N PHE A 204 -9.42 -2.39 10.11
CA PHE A 204 -8.99 -2.55 8.73
C PHE A 204 -9.61 -1.53 7.80
N LEU A 205 -10.85 -1.11 8.04
CA LEU A 205 -11.50 -0.03 7.30
C LEU A 205 -10.89 1.36 7.59
N VAL A 206 -10.23 1.52 8.75
CA VAL A 206 -9.41 2.71 9.01
C VAL A 206 -8.12 2.64 8.19
N LYS A 207 -7.44 1.49 8.16
CA LYS A 207 -6.15 1.30 7.45
C LYS A 207 -6.29 1.23 5.93
N MET A 208 -7.34 0.60 5.42
CA MET A 208 -7.84 0.77 4.05
C MET A 208 -8.88 1.88 4.11
N PRO A 209 -8.45 3.15 4.03
CA PRO A 209 -9.26 4.27 4.45
C PRO A 209 -10.56 4.30 3.65
N LEU A 210 -11.63 3.84 4.27
CA LEU A 210 -12.95 3.96 3.70
C LEU A 210 -13.29 5.45 3.62
N TYR A 211 -14.09 5.81 2.64
CA TYR A 211 -14.68 7.13 2.58
C TYR A 211 -15.38 7.48 3.91
N GLY A 212 -15.21 8.72 4.38
CA GLY A 212 -15.53 9.15 5.75
C GLY A 212 -14.35 9.08 6.73
N ILE A 213 -13.61 7.96 6.78
CA ILE A 213 -12.50 7.76 7.75
C ILE A 213 -11.12 8.03 7.10
N HIS A 214 -11.09 8.40 5.83
CA HIS A 214 -9.87 8.62 5.03
C HIS A 214 -9.06 9.89 5.31
N LEU A 215 -9.52 10.80 6.17
CA LEU A 215 -8.93 12.14 6.33
C LEU A 215 -7.45 12.13 6.80
N TRP A 216 -7.03 11.05 7.46
CA TRP A 216 -5.63 10.89 7.89
C TRP A 216 -4.70 10.67 6.69
N LEU A 217 -5.16 10.02 5.60
CA LEU A 217 -4.30 9.59 4.51
C LEU A 217 -3.72 10.78 3.73
N PRO A 218 -4.51 11.76 3.22
CA PRO A 218 -3.95 12.91 2.52
C PRO A 218 -2.92 13.67 3.36
N LYS A 219 -3.18 13.84 4.66
CA LYS A 219 -2.23 14.51 5.58
C LYS A 219 -0.95 13.69 5.76
N ALA A 220 -1.08 12.39 6.03
CA ALA A 220 0.06 11.50 6.25
C ALA A 220 0.97 11.41 5.02
N HIS A 221 0.43 11.24 3.82
CA HIS A 221 1.23 11.16 2.59
C HIS A 221 1.89 12.47 2.19
N VAL A 222 1.16 13.58 2.34
CA VAL A 222 1.63 14.90 1.94
C VAL A 222 2.79 15.35 2.81
N GLU A 223 2.73 15.05 4.11
CA GLU A 223 3.75 15.42 5.09
C GLU A 223 4.87 14.41 5.30
N ALA A 224 4.67 13.15 4.88
CA ALA A 224 5.74 12.16 4.93
C ALA A 224 6.89 12.48 3.95
N PRO A 225 8.14 12.11 4.32
CA PRO A 225 9.21 12.00 3.34
C PRO A 225 8.88 10.90 2.32
N VAL A 226 9.64 10.87 1.21
CA VAL A 226 9.38 10.00 0.06
C VAL A 226 9.25 8.54 0.46
N ALA A 227 10.21 7.98 1.21
CA ALA A 227 10.14 6.60 1.66
C ALA A 227 8.89 6.33 2.51
N GLY A 228 8.52 7.27 3.39
CA GLY A 228 7.28 7.17 4.17
C GLY A 228 6.05 7.09 3.27
N SER A 229 5.94 7.99 2.28
CA SER A 229 4.84 7.98 1.31
C SER A 229 4.80 6.69 0.46
N MET A 230 5.97 6.14 0.09
CA MET A 230 6.09 4.88 -0.65
C MET A 230 5.56 3.71 0.17
N VAL A 231 5.99 3.53 1.43
CA VAL A 231 5.51 2.43 2.28
C VAL A 231 4.02 2.56 2.56
N LEU A 232 3.60 3.77 2.93
CA LEU A 232 2.20 4.05 3.21
C LEU A 232 1.36 3.60 2.03
N ALA A 233 1.71 3.99 0.81
CA ALA A 233 0.92 3.68 -0.38
C ALA A 233 1.04 2.21 -0.78
N ALA A 234 2.26 1.69 -0.84
CA ALA A 234 2.52 0.38 -1.41
C ALA A 234 2.07 -0.77 -0.51
N VAL A 235 2.25 -0.64 0.82
CA VAL A 235 2.13 -1.79 1.73
C VAL A 235 1.20 -1.52 2.91
N LEU A 236 1.27 -0.37 3.59
CA LEU A 236 0.51 -0.20 4.84
C LEU A 236 -1.01 -0.15 4.62
N LEU A 237 -1.48 0.37 3.48
CA LEU A 237 -2.90 0.23 3.12
C LEU A 237 -3.27 -1.24 2.89
N LYS A 238 -2.36 -2.04 2.33
CA LYS A 238 -2.60 -3.44 1.96
C LYS A 238 -2.67 -4.35 3.17
N LEU A 239 -2.04 -3.97 4.30
CA LEU A 239 -2.26 -4.65 5.58
C LEU A 239 -3.74 -4.64 5.99
N GLY A 240 -4.47 -3.56 5.68
CA GLY A 240 -5.91 -3.50 5.91
C GLY A 240 -6.66 -4.54 5.08
N GLY A 241 -6.41 -4.59 3.77
CA GLY A 241 -7.04 -5.57 2.87
C GLY A 241 -6.68 -7.00 3.22
N TYR A 242 -5.41 -7.26 3.54
CA TYR A 242 -4.93 -8.56 4.05
C TYR A 242 -5.70 -8.98 5.31
N GLY A 243 -5.78 -8.09 6.31
CA GLY A 243 -6.49 -8.35 7.56
C GLY A 243 -7.98 -8.60 7.35
N MET A 244 -8.63 -7.83 6.47
CA MET A 244 -10.03 -8.07 6.11
C MET A 244 -10.21 -9.47 5.52
N ILE A 245 -9.43 -9.86 4.52
CA ILE A 245 -9.60 -11.18 3.87
C ILE A 245 -9.41 -12.32 4.88
N ARG A 246 -8.45 -12.20 5.82
CA ARG A 246 -8.22 -13.21 6.86
C ARG A 246 -9.37 -13.33 7.86
N ILE A 247 -9.96 -12.21 8.28
CA ILE A 247 -10.99 -12.20 9.31
C ILE A 247 -12.39 -12.45 8.73
N MET A 248 -12.62 -12.13 7.45
CA MET A 248 -13.90 -12.34 6.78
C MET A 248 -14.42 -13.78 6.86
N VAL A 249 -13.51 -14.75 6.82
CA VAL A 249 -13.84 -16.18 6.96
C VAL A 249 -14.56 -16.49 8.28
N ILE A 250 -14.25 -15.76 9.35
CA ILE A 250 -14.79 -15.98 10.70
C ILE A 250 -16.11 -15.20 10.88
N LEU A 251 -16.33 -14.16 10.07
CA LEU A 251 -17.47 -13.25 10.21
C LEU A 251 -18.73 -13.72 9.48
N GLU A 252 -18.66 -14.79 8.70
CA GLU A 252 -19.83 -15.40 8.06
C GLU A 252 -20.74 -16.08 9.10
N PRO A 253 -22.09 -15.97 8.99
CA PRO A 253 -22.86 -15.34 7.91
C PRO A 253 -23.17 -13.85 8.10
N LEU A 254 -22.79 -13.21 9.22
CA LEU A 254 -23.17 -11.83 9.56
C LEU A 254 -22.74 -10.79 8.50
N THR A 255 -21.69 -11.08 7.74
CA THR A 255 -21.20 -10.25 6.63
C THR A 255 -22.25 -10.00 5.57
N SER A 256 -23.13 -10.97 5.27
CA SER A 256 -24.14 -10.82 4.22
C SER A 256 -25.09 -9.66 4.48
N ASP A 257 -25.39 -9.40 5.75
CA ASP A 257 -26.40 -8.43 6.16
C ASP A 257 -25.78 -7.08 6.55
N LEU A 258 -24.55 -7.09 7.07
CA LEU A 258 -23.89 -5.89 7.61
C LEU A 258 -22.96 -5.19 6.61
N ALA A 259 -22.60 -5.83 5.50
CA ALA A 259 -21.68 -5.25 4.52
C ALA A 259 -22.28 -4.08 3.71
N TYR A 260 -23.59 -4.04 3.49
CA TYR A 260 -24.27 -3.04 2.66
C TYR A 260 -23.87 -1.57 2.90
N PRO A 261 -23.88 -1.04 4.14
CA PRO A 261 -23.49 0.36 4.38
C PRO A 261 -22.04 0.63 3.96
N PHE A 262 -21.12 -0.31 4.21
CA PHE A 262 -19.71 -0.14 3.86
C PHE A 262 -19.47 -0.24 2.35
N ILE A 263 -20.19 -1.13 1.66
CA ILE A 263 -20.16 -1.20 0.18
C ILE A 263 -20.68 0.12 -0.41
N SER A 264 -21.78 0.66 0.10
CA SER A 264 -22.34 1.93 -0.37
C SER A 264 -21.38 3.11 -0.17
N LEU A 265 -20.71 3.16 0.99
CA LEU A 265 -19.69 4.16 1.31
C LEU A 265 -18.46 4.01 0.41
N ALA A 266 -18.04 2.78 0.12
CA ALA A 266 -16.92 2.51 -0.78
C ALA A 266 -17.21 2.99 -2.20
N LEU A 267 -18.37 2.59 -2.77
CA LEU A 267 -18.75 2.95 -4.14
C LEU A 267 -18.97 4.46 -4.30
N TRP A 268 -19.67 5.09 -3.36
CA TRP A 268 -19.82 6.55 -3.36
C TRP A 268 -18.47 7.25 -3.16
N GLY A 269 -17.62 6.68 -2.31
CA GLY A 269 -16.26 7.13 -2.04
C GLY A 269 -15.39 7.21 -3.29
N ILE A 270 -15.48 6.22 -4.20
CA ILE A 270 -14.73 6.22 -5.47
C ILE A 270 -15.05 7.48 -6.28
N ILE A 271 -16.34 7.81 -6.43
CA ILE A 271 -16.79 8.99 -7.18
C ILE A 271 -16.35 10.27 -6.48
N MET A 272 -16.59 10.38 -5.17
CA MET A 272 -16.30 11.61 -4.43
C MET A 272 -14.81 11.89 -4.36
N THR A 273 -13.98 10.91 -4.00
CA THR A 273 -12.52 11.09 -3.97
C THR A 273 -11.92 11.31 -5.36
N GLY A 274 -12.45 10.66 -6.40
CA GLY A 274 -12.10 10.95 -7.78
C GLY A 274 -12.41 12.41 -8.19
N SER A 275 -13.59 12.92 -7.82
CA SER A 275 -13.98 14.32 -8.07
C SER A 275 -13.11 15.32 -7.31
N ILE A 276 -12.64 14.95 -6.12
CA ILE A 276 -11.69 15.74 -5.34
C ILE A 276 -10.36 15.82 -6.11
N CYS A 277 -9.87 14.70 -6.67
CA CYS A 277 -8.61 14.66 -7.44
C CYS A 277 -8.58 15.67 -8.60
N LEU A 278 -9.70 15.86 -9.30
CA LEU A 278 -9.80 16.83 -10.41
C LEU A 278 -9.57 18.29 -9.99
N ARG A 279 -9.79 18.61 -8.72
CA ARG A 279 -9.65 19.97 -8.17
C ARG A 279 -8.41 20.13 -7.28
N GLN A 280 -7.59 19.09 -7.13
CA GLN A 280 -6.40 19.18 -6.30
C GLN A 280 -5.31 20.03 -6.96
N THR A 281 -4.81 21.02 -6.21
CA THR A 281 -3.65 21.83 -6.59
C THR A 281 -2.33 21.15 -6.23
N ASP A 282 -2.34 20.37 -5.15
CA ASP A 282 -1.16 19.68 -4.63
C ASP A 282 -1.01 18.31 -5.28
N LEU A 283 0.15 18.06 -5.85
CA LEU A 283 0.40 16.83 -6.60
C LEU A 283 0.43 15.60 -5.69
N LYS A 284 1.06 15.69 -4.51
CA LYS A 284 1.08 14.59 -3.52
C LYS A 284 -0.31 14.31 -2.96
N SER A 285 -1.14 15.33 -2.75
CA SER A 285 -2.51 15.13 -2.25
C SER A 285 -3.39 14.49 -3.32
N LEU A 286 -3.24 14.85 -4.60
CA LEU A 286 -3.93 14.19 -5.71
C LEU A 286 -3.63 12.70 -5.72
N ILE A 287 -2.34 12.31 -5.64
CA ILE A 287 -1.96 10.89 -5.59
C ILE A 287 -2.55 10.20 -4.36
N ALA A 288 -2.55 10.87 -3.20
CA ALA A 288 -3.16 10.36 -1.98
C ALA A 288 -4.68 10.16 -2.08
N TYR A 289 -5.43 11.08 -2.69
CA TYR A 289 -6.86 10.88 -2.91
C TYR A 289 -7.13 9.78 -3.95
N SER A 290 -6.27 9.63 -4.96
CA SER A 290 -6.37 8.53 -5.91
C SER A 290 -6.12 7.15 -5.27
N SER A 291 -5.31 7.07 -4.21
CA SER A 291 -5.17 5.81 -3.46
C SER A 291 -6.41 5.50 -2.62
N VAL A 292 -7.12 6.51 -2.10
CA VAL A 292 -8.41 6.30 -1.44
C VAL A 292 -9.46 5.77 -2.43
N SER A 293 -9.53 6.30 -3.66
CA SER A 293 -10.48 5.79 -4.66
C SER A 293 -10.19 4.34 -5.03
N HIS A 294 -8.93 4.01 -5.33
CA HIS A 294 -8.51 2.64 -5.69
C HIS A 294 -8.70 1.63 -4.55
N MET A 295 -8.32 1.97 -3.32
CA MET A 295 -8.54 1.09 -2.17
C MET A 295 -10.03 0.98 -1.78
N GLY A 296 -10.86 1.98 -2.13
CA GLY A 296 -12.32 1.88 -2.01
C GLY A 296 -12.89 0.74 -2.88
N LEU A 297 -12.39 0.57 -4.11
CA LEU A 297 -12.77 -0.55 -4.95
C LEU A 297 -12.32 -1.89 -4.34
N VAL A 298 -11.10 -1.96 -3.80
CA VAL A 298 -10.60 -3.15 -3.09
C VAL A 298 -11.51 -3.50 -1.90
N ALA A 299 -11.91 -2.52 -1.09
CA ALA A 299 -12.80 -2.75 0.04
C ALA A 299 -14.16 -3.32 -0.40
N ALA A 300 -14.75 -2.76 -1.48
CA ALA A 300 -16.00 -3.27 -2.04
C ALA A 300 -15.85 -4.72 -2.56
N GLY A 301 -14.76 -5.02 -3.27
CA GLY A 301 -14.48 -6.37 -3.78
C GLY A 301 -14.32 -7.42 -2.67
N ILE A 302 -13.64 -7.07 -1.57
CA ILE A 302 -13.48 -7.95 -0.40
C ILE A 302 -14.82 -8.17 0.31
N LEU A 303 -15.65 -7.12 0.45
CA LEU A 303 -16.94 -7.19 1.17
C LEU A 303 -17.99 -8.09 0.49
N ILE A 304 -17.86 -8.34 -0.82
CA ILE A 304 -18.78 -9.23 -1.57
C ILE A 304 -18.41 -10.71 -1.40
N GLN A 305 -17.19 -11.02 -0.96
CA GLN A 305 -16.72 -12.39 -0.65
C GLN A 305 -16.84 -13.38 -1.83
N THR A 306 -16.73 -12.91 -3.07
CA THR A 306 -16.67 -13.81 -4.26
C THR A 306 -15.22 -14.12 -4.64
N PRO A 307 -14.94 -15.27 -5.28
CA PRO A 307 -13.59 -15.61 -5.71
C PRO A 307 -13.00 -14.55 -6.66
N TRP A 308 -13.81 -14.06 -7.61
CA TRP A 308 -13.43 -12.96 -8.51
C TRP A 308 -13.20 -11.64 -7.78
N GLY A 309 -13.95 -11.37 -6.71
CA GLY A 309 -13.74 -10.20 -5.85
C GLY A 309 -12.42 -10.26 -5.10
N PHE A 310 -12.05 -11.43 -4.54
CA PHE A 310 -10.78 -11.62 -3.85
C PHE A 310 -9.57 -11.62 -4.79
N THR A 311 -9.65 -12.27 -5.96
CA THR A 311 -8.58 -12.24 -6.97
C THR A 311 -8.37 -10.81 -7.48
N GLY A 312 -9.45 -10.10 -7.78
CA GLY A 312 -9.43 -8.70 -8.20
C GLY A 312 -8.87 -7.76 -7.14
N ALA A 313 -9.26 -7.96 -5.88
CA ALA A 313 -8.73 -7.20 -4.74
C ALA A 313 -7.22 -7.40 -4.58
N LEU A 314 -6.72 -8.64 -4.64
CA LEU A 314 -5.29 -8.93 -4.50
C LEU A 314 -4.47 -8.34 -5.65
N THR A 315 -4.89 -8.58 -6.88
CA THR A 315 -4.24 -8.06 -8.10
C THR A 315 -4.17 -6.54 -8.05
N LEU A 316 -5.29 -5.86 -7.74
CA LEU A 316 -5.33 -4.40 -7.64
C LEU A 316 -4.47 -3.88 -6.48
N MET A 317 -4.44 -4.55 -5.33
CA MET A 317 -3.58 -4.18 -4.20
C MET A 317 -2.10 -4.13 -4.61
N ILE A 318 -1.62 -5.15 -5.33
CA ILE A 318 -0.22 -5.24 -5.76
C ILE A 318 0.08 -4.23 -6.86
N ALA A 319 -0.78 -4.18 -7.88
CA ALA A 319 -0.61 -3.32 -9.05
C ALA A 319 -0.65 -1.83 -8.66
N HIS A 320 -1.64 -1.44 -7.86
CA HIS A 320 -1.70 -0.10 -7.28
C HIS A 320 -0.52 0.16 -6.36
N GLY A 321 -0.03 -0.83 -5.61
CA GLY A 321 1.12 -0.66 -4.72
C GLY A 321 2.39 -0.22 -5.47
N LEU A 322 2.67 -0.82 -6.63
CA LEU A 322 3.77 -0.42 -7.52
C LEU A 322 3.50 0.90 -8.25
N ALA A 323 2.28 1.11 -8.77
CA ALA A 323 1.94 2.32 -9.53
C ALA A 323 1.93 3.58 -8.65
N SER A 324 1.29 3.53 -7.47
CA SER A 324 1.20 4.68 -6.55
C SER A 324 2.56 5.06 -5.96
N SER A 325 3.40 4.08 -5.62
CA SER A 325 4.77 4.36 -5.15
C SER A 325 5.61 5.02 -6.25
N ALA A 326 5.51 4.56 -7.50
CA ALA A 326 6.14 5.22 -8.64
C ALA A 326 5.68 6.68 -8.81
N LEU A 327 4.37 6.95 -8.70
CA LEU A 327 3.82 8.31 -8.77
C LEU A 327 4.32 9.19 -7.62
N PHE A 328 4.40 8.69 -6.39
CA PHE A 328 4.98 9.46 -5.26
C PHE A 328 6.48 9.76 -5.48
N CYS A 329 7.21 8.87 -6.13
CA CYS A 329 8.59 9.12 -6.49
C CYS A 329 8.74 10.15 -7.61
N LEU A 330 7.90 10.10 -8.64
CA LEU A 330 7.82 11.11 -9.70
C LEU A 330 7.41 12.49 -9.13
N ALA A 331 6.49 12.51 -8.18
CA ALA A 331 6.15 13.70 -7.42
C ALA A 331 7.38 14.28 -6.71
N ASN A 332 8.19 13.40 -6.12
CA ASN A 332 9.40 13.80 -5.43
C ASN A 332 10.49 14.33 -6.35
N THR A 333 10.70 13.76 -7.54
CA THR A 333 11.69 14.29 -8.49
C THR A 333 11.36 15.74 -8.90
N ASN A 334 10.06 16.07 -9.03
CA ASN A 334 9.64 17.45 -9.26
C ASN A 334 9.86 18.32 -8.01
N TYR A 335 9.59 17.79 -6.83
CA TYR A 335 9.77 18.49 -5.55
C TYR A 335 11.24 18.78 -5.23
N GLU A 336 12.17 17.86 -5.51
CA GLU A 336 13.61 18.07 -5.30
C GLU A 336 14.17 19.22 -6.15
N ARG A 337 13.54 19.54 -7.29
CA ARG A 337 13.94 20.64 -8.19
C ARG A 337 13.23 21.96 -7.89
N THR A 338 11.94 21.90 -7.59
CA THR A 338 11.08 23.09 -7.49
C THR A 338 10.79 23.52 -6.05
N HIS A 339 11.12 22.67 -5.07
CA HIS A 339 10.80 22.83 -3.64
C HIS A 339 9.33 23.15 -3.33
N SER A 340 8.43 22.91 -4.28
CA SER A 340 7.00 23.16 -4.16
C SER A 340 6.21 21.93 -4.55
N ARG A 341 5.07 21.69 -3.89
CA ARG A 341 4.16 20.57 -4.19
C ARG A 341 3.06 20.94 -5.18
N THR A 342 2.95 22.22 -5.51
CA THR A 342 1.90 22.80 -6.33
C THR A 342 2.09 22.43 -7.81
N MET A 343 1.11 21.71 -8.37
CA MET A 343 1.16 21.17 -9.72
C MET A 343 1.30 22.26 -10.79
N LEU A 344 0.69 23.43 -10.59
CA LEU A 344 0.71 24.52 -11.56
C LEU A 344 2.09 25.17 -11.72
N LEU A 345 2.96 25.06 -10.71
CA LEU A 345 4.34 25.56 -10.82
C LEU A 345 5.17 24.61 -11.70
N ALA A 346 5.02 23.30 -11.55
CA ALA A 346 5.77 22.29 -12.31
C ALA A 346 5.10 21.95 -13.66
N ARG A 347 4.89 22.95 -14.53
CA ARG A 347 4.28 22.81 -15.88
C ARG A 347 5.32 22.64 -16.99
N GLY A 348 4.93 22.00 -18.10
CA GLY A 348 5.73 21.96 -19.33
C GLY A 348 7.02 21.15 -19.25
N LEU A 349 7.17 20.27 -18.26
CA LEU A 349 8.42 19.54 -18.02
C LEU A 349 8.88 18.65 -19.18
N GLN A 350 8.03 18.38 -20.18
CA GLN A 350 8.40 17.63 -21.38
C GLN A 350 9.51 18.26 -22.21
N ALA A 351 9.54 19.59 -22.32
CA ALA A 351 10.60 20.27 -23.05
C ALA A 351 11.96 20.18 -22.33
N ALA A 352 11.96 20.10 -20.99
CA ALA A 352 13.18 20.05 -20.18
C ALA A 352 13.68 18.63 -19.88
N LEU A 353 12.78 17.68 -19.58
CA LEU A 353 13.10 16.35 -19.06
C LEU A 353 12.37 15.24 -19.84
N PRO A 354 12.66 15.04 -21.14
CA PRO A 354 11.87 14.16 -22.02
C PRO A 354 11.83 12.70 -21.54
N LEU A 355 12.96 12.14 -21.07
CA LEU A 355 12.99 10.77 -20.54
C LEU A 355 12.20 10.64 -19.23
N MET A 356 12.16 11.68 -18.40
CA MET A 356 11.30 11.68 -17.22
C MET A 356 9.81 11.66 -17.62
N THR A 357 9.47 12.29 -18.74
CA THR A 357 8.08 12.35 -19.20
C THR A 357 7.57 11.02 -19.73
N SER A 358 8.42 10.18 -20.33
CA SER A 358 8.03 8.81 -20.66
C SER A 358 7.72 7.99 -19.41
N TRP A 359 8.47 8.21 -18.32
CA TRP A 359 8.18 7.57 -17.04
C TRP A 359 6.86 8.07 -16.43
N TRP A 360 6.60 9.37 -16.47
CA TRP A 360 5.30 9.95 -16.10
C TRP A 360 4.16 9.37 -16.93
N PHE A 361 4.35 9.21 -18.23
CA PHE A 361 3.34 8.66 -19.11
C PHE A 361 3.01 7.21 -18.73
N LEU A 362 4.03 6.35 -18.60
CA LEU A 362 3.83 4.94 -18.21
C LEU A 362 3.17 4.80 -16.83
N ALA A 363 3.58 5.59 -15.84
CA ALA A 363 2.97 5.56 -14.51
C ALA A 363 1.51 6.04 -14.52
N ASN A 364 1.17 7.04 -15.34
CA ASN A 364 -0.21 7.48 -15.52
C ASN A 364 -1.07 6.46 -16.27
N LEU A 365 -0.51 5.77 -17.27
CA LEU A 365 -1.19 4.66 -17.95
C LEU A 365 -1.48 3.50 -16.99
N ALA A 366 -0.58 3.20 -16.06
CA ALA A 366 -0.84 2.23 -15.00
C ALA A 366 -1.94 2.71 -14.05
N ASN A 367 -1.94 3.98 -13.65
CA ASN A 367 -2.93 4.55 -12.73
C ASN A 367 -4.35 4.61 -13.30
N LEU A 368 -4.50 4.83 -14.62
CA LEU A 368 -5.80 4.79 -15.30
C LEU A 368 -6.24 3.39 -15.71
N ALA A 369 -5.46 2.35 -15.35
CA ALA A 369 -5.73 0.96 -15.68
C ALA A 369 -5.80 0.70 -17.20
N LEU A 370 -4.73 1.03 -17.94
CA LEU A 370 -4.66 0.70 -19.38
C LEU A 370 -4.53 -0.82 -19.60
N PRO A 371 -5.26 -1.44 -20.56
CA PRO A 371 -4.99 -2.81 -20.97
C PRO A 371 -3.59 -2.92 -21.61
N PRO A 372 -2.79 -3.98 -21.34
CA PRO A 372 -3.04 -5.18 -20.53
C PRO A 372 -2.44 -5.11 -19.10
N LEU A 373 -2.30 -3.94 -18.49
CA LEU A 373 -1.62 -3.79 -17.19
C LEU A 373 -2.40 -4.46 -16.04
N PRO A 374 -1.73 -4.94 -14.98
CA PRO A 374 -2.38 -5.64 -13.86
C PRO A 374 -3.42 -4.79 -13.11
N ASN A 375 -3.30 -3.46 -13.15
CA ASN A 375 -4.30 -2.54 -12.60
C ASN A 375 -5.70 -2.78 -13.21
N LEU A 376 -5.78 -2.89 -14.55
CA LEU A 376 -7.04 -3.16 -15.24
C LEU A 376 -7.58 -4.54 -14.90
N MET A 377 -6.69 -5.53 -14.84
CA MET A 377 -7.09 -6.88 -14.48
C MET A 377 -7.81 -6.91 -13.13
N GLY A 378 -7.24 -6.25 -12.10
CA GLY A 378 -7.86 -6.17 -10.80
C GLY A 378 -9.16 -5.36 -10.79
N GLU A 379 -9.16 -4.19 -11.43
CA GLU A 379 -10.37 -3.35 -11.52
C GLU A 379 -11.52 -4.07 -12.23
N LEU A 380 -11.25 -4.71 -13.36
CA LEU A 380 -12.26 -5.41 -14.15
C LEU A 380 -12.80 -6.63 -13.39
N MET A 381 -11.95 -7.42 -12.72
CA MET A 381 -12.41 -8.52 -11.87
C MET A 381 -13.35 -8.03 -10.77
N ILE A 382 -13.00 -6.93 -10.08
CA ILE A 382 -13.87 -6.37 -9.04
C ILE A 382 -15.18 -5.84 -9.65
N ILE A 383 -15.13 -5.13 -10.78
CA ILE A 383 -16.32 -4.63 -11.46
C ILE A 383 -17.25 -5.77 -11.86
N THR A 384 -16.72 -6.88 -12.40
CA THR A 384 -17.54 -8.05 -12.75
C THR A 384 -18.17 -8.70 -11.51
N SER A 385 -17.44 -8.80 -10.40
CA SER A 385 -18.01 -9.32 -9.14
C SER A 385 -19.12 -8.42 -8.57
N LEU A 386 -18.93 -7.10 -8.66
CA LEU A 386 -19.91 -6.10 -8.22
C LEU A 386 -21.16 -6.13 -9.10
N PHE A 387 -20.98 -6.25 -10.42
CA PHE A 387 -22.08 -6.37 -11.36
C PHE A 387 -22.93 -7.60 -11.07
N ASN A 388 -22.29 -8.75 -10.82
CA ASN A 388 -22.99 -9.97 -10.43
C ASN A 388 -23.71 -9.85 -9.07
N TRP A 389 -23.17 -9.04 -8.14
CA TRP A 389 -23.82 -8.77 -6.86
C TRP A 389 -25.05 -7.85 -7.02
N SER A 390 -24.93 -6.75 -7.76
CA SER A 390 -26.09 -5.98 -8.23
C SER A 390 -25.77 -5.16 -9.49
N ASN A 391 -26.64 -5.27 -10.50
CA ASN A 391 -26.44 -4.64 -11.81
C ASN A 391 -26.29 -3.11 -11.74
N SER A 392 -26.90 -2.45 -10.74
CA SER A 392 -26.83 -0.99 -10.58
C SER A 392 -25.43 -0.48 -10.21
N THR A 393 -24.57 -1.34 -9.65
CA THR A 393 -23.19 -0.98 -9.30
C THR A 393 -22.35 -0.60 -10.51
N LEU A 394 -22.68 -1.13 -11.70
CA LEU A 394 -21.99 -0.82 -12.95
C LEU A 394 -22.02 0.68 -13.29
N LEU A 395 -23.12 1.36 -12.95
CA LEU A 395 -23.20 2.81 -13.15
C LEU A 395 -22.17 3.54 -12.29
N LEU A 396 -22.07 3.16 -11.01
CA LEU A 396 -21.17 3.81 -10.06
C LEU A 396 -19.70 3.51 -10.37
N THR A 397 -19.37 2.25 -10.67
CA THR A 397 -18.00 1.85 -11.03
C THR A 397 -17.59 2.36 -12.41
N GLY A 398 -18.51 2.39 -13.39
CA GLY A 398 -18.29 2.98 -14.70
C GLY A 398 -18.03 4.50 -14.63
N LEU A 399 -18.80 5.23 -13.82
CA LEU A 399 -18.52 6.65 -13.55
C LEU A 399 -17.19 6.81 -12.80
N GLY A 400 -16.90 5.95 -11.84
CA GLY A 400 -15.62 5.93 -11.12
C GLY A 400 -14.43 5.82 -12.06
N THR A 401 -14.42 4.83 -12.95
CA THR A 401 -13.33 4.61 -13.94
C THR A 401 -13.19 5.74 -14.95
N LEU A 402 -14.30 6.38 -15.35
CA LEU A 402 -14.24 7.58 -16.19
C LEU A 402 -13.55 8.74 -15.45
N ILE A 403 -13.87 8.92 -14.16
CA ILE A 403 -13.23 9.93 -13.33
C ILE A 403 -11.75 9.59 -13.10
N THR A 404 -11.38 8.31 -12.91
CA THR A 404 -9.97 7.92 -12.78
C THR A 404 -9.15 8.25 -14.02
N ALA A 405 -9.68 7.97 -15.21
CA ALA A 405 -9.06 8.38 -16.47
C ALA A 405 -8.92 9.91 -16.57
N SER A 406 -9.94 10.67 -16.15
CA SER A 406 -9.92 12.13 -16.23
C SER A 406 -8.85 12.77 -15.32
N TYR A 407 -8.73 12.37 -14.05
CA TYR A 407 -7.74 13.01 -13.14
C TYR A 407 -6.31 12.56 -13.43
N SER A 408 -6.11 11.33 -13.91
CA SER A 408 -4.78 10.80 -14.24
C SER A 408 -4.20 11.49 -15.47
N LEU A 409 -5.02 11.68 -16.52
CA LEU A 409 -4.66 12.47 -17.68
C LEU A 409 -4.49 13.95 -17.31
N TYR A 410 -5.36 14.50 -16.45
CA TYR A 410 -5.19 15.87 -15.94
C TYR A 410 -3.84 16.06 -15.25
N MET A 411 -3.46 15.15 -14.35
CA MET A 411 -2.14 15.15 -13.69
C MET A 411 -0.99 15.11 -14.71
N PHE A 412 -1.08 14.27 -15.74
CA PHE A 412 -0.06 14.21 -16.80
C PHE A 412 0.03 15.50 -17.60
N LEU A 413 -1.11 16.02 -18.07
CA LEU A 413 -1.17 17.22 -18.91
C LEU A 413 -0.66 18.45 -18.15
N MET A 414 -1.10 18.63 -16.90
CA MET A 414 -0.73 19.79 -16.11
C MET A 414 0.74 19.79 -15.68
N THR A 415 1.37 18.62 -15.55
CA THR A 415 2.78 18.56 -15.14
C THR A 415 3.74 18.53 -16.34
N GLN A 416 3.43 17.73 -17.35
CA GLN A 416 4.36 17.47 -18.44
C GLN A 416 4.13 18.37 -19.66
N ARG A 417 2.88 18.71 -19.97
CA ARG A 417 2.52 19.46 -21.18
C ARG A 417 2.40 20.96 -20.89
N GLY A 418 2.31 21.73 -21.97
CA GLY A 418 2.25 23.19 -21.93
C GLY A 418 3.61 23.86 -21.98
N PRO A 419 3.65 25.21 -22.01
CA PRO A 419 4.89 25.96 -22.01
C PRO A 419 5.60 25.82 -20.65
N LEU A 420 6.93 25.72 -20.68
CA LEU A 420 7.76 25.82 -19.49
C LEU A 420 7.57 27.21 -18.87
N PRO A 421 7.29 27.33 -17.57
CA PRO A 421 7.11 28.61 -16.93
C PRO A 421 8.44 29.36 -16.87
N LEU A 422 8.39 30.67 -17.13
CA LEU A 422 9.58 31.49 -17.27
C LEU A 422 10.49 31.45 -16.03
N HIS A 423 9.93 31.34 -14.81
CA HIS A 423 10.73 31.31 -13.58
C HIS A 423 11.61 30.05 -13.41
N MET A 424 11.45 29.01 -14.24
CA MET A 424 12.22 27.76 -14.18
C MET A 424 13.45 27.77 -15.10
N PHE A 425 14.38 28.71 -14.88
CA PHE A 425 15.52 28.91 -15.77
C PHE A 425 16.66 27.86 -15.64
N ALA A 426 16.72 27.08 -14.55
CA ALA A 426 17.85 26.18 -14.27
C ALA A 426 17.40 24.85 -13.64
N LEU A 427 16.57 24.09 -14.36
CA LEU A 427 16.24 22.73 -13.94
C LEU A 427 17.44 21.80 -14.18
N GLU A 428 17.91 21.14 -13.12
CA GLU A 428 18.90 20.07 -13.27
C GLU A 428 18.34 18.92 -14.12
N PRO A 429 19.15 18.30 -15.00
CA PRO A 429 18.75 17.13 -15.74
C PRO A 429 18.38 15.96 -14.81
N SER A 430 17.73 14.95 -15.36
CA SER A 430 17.34 13.76 -14.60
C SER A 430 18.56 12.91 -14.23
N HIS A 431 18.70 12.65 -12.93
CA HIS A 431 19.81 11.87 -12.39
C HIS A 431 19.62 10.38 -12.68
N THR A 432 20.71 9.63 -12.87
CA THR A 432 20.66 8.18 -13.12
C THR A 432 19.95 7.42 -11.98
N ARG A 433 20.11 7.88 -10.73
CA ARG A 433 19.38 7.38 -9.55
C ARG A 433 17.86 7.45 -9.74
N GLU A 434 17.35 8.54 -10.29
CA GLU A 434 15.90 8.74 -10.48
C GLU A 434 15.36 7.79 -11.55
N HIS A 435 16.08 7.63 -12.67
CA HIS A 435 15.70 6.67 -13.71
C HIS A 435 15.75 5.22 -13.22
N LEU A 436 16.81 4.85 -12.49
CA LEU A 436 16.91 3.52 -11.89
C LEU A 436 15.72 3.28 -10.96
N LEU A 437 15.42 4.23 -10.08
CA LEU A 437 14.31 4.12 -9.16
C LEU A 437 12.99 3.85 -9.89
N ILE A 438 12.65 4.64 -10.91
CA ILE A 438 11.37 4.49 -11.60
C ILE A 438 11.33 3.20 -12.43
N SER A 439 12.45 2.84 -13.06
CA SER A 439 12.57 1.56 -13.78
C SER A 439 12.32 0.36 -12.86
N LEU A 440 12.83 0.39 -11.62
CA LEU A 440 12.62 -0.67 -10.63
C LEU A 440 11.16 -0.74 -10.11
N HIS A 441 10.34 0.29 -10.31
CA HIS A 441 8.91 0.22 -10.04
C HIS A 441 8.13 -0.33 -11.24
N LEU A 442 8.41 0.17 -12.44
CA LEU A 442 7.61 -0.12 -13.64
C LEU A 442 7.97 -1.45 -14.30
N ILE A 443 9.24 -1.87 -14.28
CA ILE A 443 9.66 -3.15 -14.87
C ILE A 443 8.93 -4.34 -14.20
N PRO A 444 8.88 -4.46 -12.85
CA PRO A 444 8.11 -5.53 -12.22
C PRO A 444 6.62 -5.47 -12.58
N LEU A 445 6.03 -4.28 -12.64
CA LEU A 445 4.62 -4.10 -13.03
C LEU A 445 4.36 -4.57 -14.47
N LEU A 446 5.27 -4.32 -15.39
CA LEU A 446 5.19 -4.82 -16.78
C LEU A 446 5.45 -6.33 -16.87
N LEU A 447 6.40 -6.87 -16.10
CA LEU A 447 6.69 -8.31 -16.09
C LEU A 447 5.53 -9.14 -15.54
N LEU A 448 4.75 -8.60 -14.60
CA LEU A 448 3.55 -9.26 -14.08
C LEU A 448 2.47 -9.48 -15.15
N VAL A 449 2.49 -8.73 -16.26
CA VAL A 449 1.59 -8.98 -17.41
C VAL A 449 1.86 -10.35 -18.04
N LEU A 450 3.12 -10.81 -18.05
CA LEU A 450 3.51 -12.08 -18.67
C LEU A 450 3.07 -13.29 -17.85
N LYS A 451 2.99 -13.15 -16.52
CA LYS A 451 2.59 -14.22 -15.59
C LYS A 451 1.69 -13.68 -14.48
N PRO A 452 0.42 -13.35 -14.79
CA PRO A 452 -0.51 -12.77 -13.82
C PRO A 452 -0.95 -13.77 -12.73
N GLU A 453 -0.82 -15.07 -12.97
CA GLU A 453 -1.10 -16.15 -11.99
C GLU A 453 -0.37 -15.94 -10.65
N LEU A 454 0.82 -15.32 -10.69
CA LEU A 454 1.62 -15.01 -9.49
C LEU A 454 0.90 -14.08 -8.50
N ILE A 455 -0.14 -13.39 -8.95
CA ILE A 455 -0.89 -12.39 -8.17
C ILE A 455 -2.40 -12.64 -8.15
N TRP A 456 -2.89 -13.82 -8.57
CA TRP A 456 -4.32 -14.15 -8.50
C TRP A 456 -4.75 -14.74 -7.15
N GLY A 457 -3.79 -15.16 -6.32
CA GLY A 457 -4.10 -15.72 -5.01
C GLY A 457 -4.64 -17.15 -5.11
N TRP A 458 -5.63 -17.48 -4.29
CA TRP A 458 -6.12 -18.87 -4.10
C TRP A 458 -6.83 -19.47 -5.31
N PHE A 459 -7.30 -18.65 -6.24
CA PHE A 459 -8.09 -19.09 -7.40
C PHE A 459 -7.28 -18.98 -8.71
N SER A 460 -5.96 -19.22 -8.61
CA SER A 460 -5.05 -19.28 -9.76
C SER A 460 -5.16 -20.58 -10.54
#